data_AF-A0A9N9D2Y3-F1
#
_entry.id   AF-A0A9N9D2Y3-F1
#
_cell.length_a   1.000
_cell.length_b   1.000
_cell.length_c   1.000
_cell.angle_alpha   90.00
_cell.angle_beta   90.00
_cell.angle_gamma   90.00
#
_symmetry.space_group_name_H-M   'P 1'
#
loop_
_entity.id
_entity.type
_entity.pdbx_description
1 polymer ?
#
loop_
_entity_poly.entity_id
_entity_poly.type
_entity_poly.pdbx_seq_one_letter_code
_entity_poly.pdbx_strand_id
1 'polypeptide(L)'
;MATNIPNEILQAIFKFVDAKEERDYGTLFNCALVNRQWCNNAIPILWQDPFYGEKSDNVIKTLLSFLDNDQLQQLDSIRNKIPLIENKKFDYPSFIRHLNLNFIWESLYELYSPASPESADTTDTADSKNTQPSSSDQSLTNEIELTFTVLLKMLARKITNVRKFHINFKLHSCTQDEVSKGDIKNNILKLLLQPEISDLLRFTTELRWFQTKPYKGYFVELAGICSNLEKLIISLGNFDESQIDDATEFIRSQTHLKELEIFNCNSDFYGCGPLTSLTKCENLRHLSFRYCTYIQKEMCSPLFAANFPKLKKVEAPFTSCPVLEEWAKNYSK
;
A
#
# COMPACT_ATOMS: atom_id res chain seq x y z
N MET A 1 -33.61 2.69 33.07
CA MET A 1 -33.28 1.87 31.88
C MET A 1 -32.26 2.65 31.09
N ALA A 2 -31.04 2.15 30.91
CA ALA A 2 -30.06 2.84 30.08
C ALA A 2 -30.59 2.88 28.65
N THR A 3 -30.83 4.09 28.12
CA THR A 3 -31.14 4.30 26.72
C THR A 3 -29.95 3.81 25.90
N ASN A 4 -30.12 2.72 25.15
CA ASN A 4 -29.09 2.26 24.21
C ASN A 4 -28.74 3.39 23.26
N ILE A 5 -27.46 3.75 23.18
CA ILE A 5 -26.95 4.74 22.23
C ILE A 5 -27.25 4.21 20.82
N PRO A 6 -27.85 5.00 19.90
CA PRO A 6 -28.08 4.55 18.52
C PRO A 6 -26.78 4.13 17.82
N ASN A 7 -26.87 3.17 16.90
CA ASN A 7 -25.68 2.63 16.22
C ASN A 7 -24.94 3.71 15.42
N GLU A 8 -25.66 4.64 14.81
CA GLU A 8 -25.12 5.74 14.02
C GLU A 8 -24.23 6.65 14.88
N ILE A 9 -24.65 6.89 16.13
CA ILE A 9 -23.90 7.68 17.10
C ILE A 9 -22.65 6.92 17.55
N LEU A 10 -22.77 5.62 17.86
CA LEU A 10 -21.61 4.78 18.19
C LEU A 10 -20.59 4.75 17.04
N GLN A 11 -21.05 4.56 15.81
CA GLN A 11 -20.20 4.54 14.62
C GLN A 11 -19.51 5.89 14.40
N ALA A 12 -20.20 7.01 14.64
CA ALA A 12 -19.60 8.34 14.54
C ALA A 12 -18.50 8.53 15.59
N ILE A 13 -18.75 8.13 16.85
CA ILE A 13 -17.76 8.17 17.94
C ILE A 13 -16.56 7.31 17.58
N PHE A 14 -16.78 6.06 17.17
CA PHE A 14 -15.70 5.13 16.83
C PHE A 14 -14.89 5.59 15.63
N LYS A 15 -15.51 6.17 14.59
CA LYS A 15 -14.78 6.79 13.48
C LYS A 15 -13.95 7.98 13.94
N PHE A 16 -14.45 8.78 14.89
CA PHE A 16 -13.68 9.88 15.45
C PHE A 16 -12.47 9.40 16.27
N VAL A 17 -12.61 8.31 17.03
CA VAL A 17 -11.50 7.64 17.72
C VAL A 17 -10.47 7.10 16.73
N ASP A 18 -10.94 6.50 15.63
CA ASP A 18 -10.11 5.92 14.57
C ASP A 18 -9.36 6.97 13.73
N ALA A 19 -9.95 8.16 13.55
CA ALA A 19 -9.45 9.22 12.67
C ALA A 19 -8.30 10.08 13.24
N LYS A 20 -7.85 9.84 14.47
CA LYS A 20 -6.69 10.56 15.04
C LYS A 20 -5.42 10.19 14.28
N GLU A 21 -4.48 11.14 14.17
CA GLU A 21 -3.20 10.97 13.43
C GLU A 21 -2.42 9.73 13.88
N GLU A 22 -2.60 9.33 15.14
CA GLU A 22 -2.25 8.02 15.67
C GLU A 22 -3.56 7.27 15.95
N ARG A 23 -3.90 6.33 15.08
CA ARG A 23 -5.08 5.47 15.25
C ARG A 23 -4.98 4.76 16.60
N ASP A 24 -5.90 5.07 17.50
CA ASP A 24 -5.94 4.46 18.83
C ASP A 24 -6.64 3.09 18.74
N TYR A 25 -5.92 2.12 18.16
CA TYR A 25 -6.38 0.75 17.98
C TYR A 25 -6.76 0.12 19.32
N GLY A 26 -6.00 0.41 20.39
CA GLY A 26 -6.25 -0.08 21.74
C GLY A 26 -7.61 0.39 22.28
N THR A 27 -7.92 1.69 22.15
CA THR A 27 -9.22 2.21 22.59
C THR A 27 -10.36 1.63 21.79
N LEU A 28 -10.25 1.53 20.47
CA LEU A 28 -11.32 0.96 19.63
C LEU A 28 -11.51 -0.55 19.88
N PHE A 29 -10.42 -1.29 20.11
CA PHE A 29 -10.46 -2.68 20.53
C PHE A 29 -11.17 -2.85 21.88
N ASN A 30 -10.84 -2.02 22.86
CA ASN A 30 -11.53 -2.01 24.17
C ASN A 30 -13.02 -1.69 24.03
N CYS A 31 -13.40 -0.79 23.13
CA CYS A 31 -14.81 -0.54 22.81
C CYS A 31 -15.52 -1.80 22.30
N ALA A 32 -14.84 -2.62 21.49
CA ALA A 32 -15.42 -3.86 20.96
C ALA A 32 -15.70 -4.90 22.06
N LEU A 33 -15.06 -4.79 23.23
CA LEU A 33 -15.24 -5.71 24.36
C LEU A 33 -16.37 -5.30 25.32
N VAL A 34 -16.93 -4.09 25.19
CA VAL A 34 -17.92 -3.55 26.14
C VAL A 34 -19.21 -4.36 26.16
N ASN A 35 -19.86 -4.55 25.01
CA ASN A 35 -21.06 -5.36 24.86
C ASN A 35 -21.30 -5.72 23.39
N ARG A 36 -22.33 -6.52 23.10
CA ARG A 36 -22.65 -6.98 21.73
C ARG A 36 -22.91 -5.83 20.76
N GLN A 37 -23.58 -4.76 21.18
CA GLN A 37 -23.87 -3.62 20.32
C GLN A 37 -22.59 -2.87 19.95
N TRP A 38 -21.73 -2.61 20.93
CA TRP A 38 -20.46 -1.92 20.72
C TRP A 38 -19.52 -2.78 19.86
N CYS A 39 -19.42 -4.07 20.13
CA CYS A 39 -18.70 -5.06 19.32
C CYS A 39 -19.11 -4.98 17.85
N ASN A 40 -20.41 -5.02 17.56
CA ASN A 40 -20.92 -5.01 16.19
C ASN A 40 -20.63 -3.70 15.42
N ASN A 41 -20.41 -2.59 16.12
CA ASN A 41 -20.10 -1.29 15.50
C ASN A 41 -18.60 -0.99 15.47
N ALA A 42 -17.84 -1.45 16.46
CA ALA A 42 -16.41 -1.23 16.57
C ALA A 42 -15.60 -2.15 15.64
N ILE A 43 -15.95 -3.44 15.57
CA ILE A 43 -15.21 -4.43 14.75
C ILE A 43 -15.13 -4.04 13.27
N PRO A 44 -16.22 -3.61 12.59
CA PRO A 44 -16.13 -3.18 11.19
C PRO A 44 -15.26 -1.95 10.95
N ILE A 45 -15.06 -1.10 11.97
CA ILE A 45 -14.16 0.07 11.89
C ILE A 45 -12.72 -0.37 12.16
N LEU A 46 -12.52 -1.19 13.19
CA LEU A 46 -11.22 -1.75 13.56
C LEU A 46 -10.58 -2.50 12.38
N TRP A 47 -11.37 -3.32 11.69
CA TRP A 47 -10.93 -4.13 10.55
C TRP A 47 -10.83 -3.39 9.21
N GLN A 48 -11.04 -2.07 9.16
CA GLN A 48 -10.78 -1.28 7.94
C GLN A 48 -9.30 -1.29 7.56
N ASP A 49 -8.41 -1.35 8.54
CA ASP A 49 -6.97 -1.41 8.35
C ASP A 49 -6.38 -2.43 9.34
N PRO A 50 -6.48 -3.74 9.04
CA PRO A 50 -6.17 -4.77 10.03
C PRO A 50 -4.66 -4.89 10.30
N PHE A 51 -3.80 -4.37 9.42
CA PHE A 51 -2.34 -4.32 9.57
C PHE A 51 -1.85 -2.90 9.87
N TYR A 52 -2.58 -2.15 10.71
CA TYR A 52 -2.25 -0.76 10.97
C TYR A 52 -0.83 -0.62 11.57
N GLY A 53 0.11 -0.18 10.75
CA GLY A 53 1.50 0.09 11.14
C GLY A 53 2.42 -1.12 11.25
N GLU A 54 1.90 -2.35 11.30
CA GLU A 54 2.73 -3.55 11.54
C GLU A 54 2.15 -4.84 10.93
N LYS A 55 3.05 -5.83 10.76
CA LYS A 55 2.69 -7.22 10.45
C LYS A 55 2.01 -7.87 11.65
N SER A 56 1.14 -8.85 11.43
CA SER A 56 0.42 -9.50 12.53
C SER A 56 0.04 -10.95 12.20
N ASP A 57 0.57 -11.88 13.00
CA ASP A 57 0.30 -13.31 12.90
C ASP A 57 -1.20 -13.63 13.10
N ASN A 58 -1.84 -13.00 14.09
CA ASN A 58 -3.26 -13.21 14.36
C ASN A 58 -4.14 -12.72 13.20
N VAL A 59 -3.80 -11.59 12.58
CA VAL A 59 -4.54 -11.04 11.44
C VAL A 59 -4.40 -11.96 10.24
N ILE A 60 -3.18 -12.36 9.89
CA ILE A 60 -2.97 -13.22 8.71
C ILE A 60 -3.62 -14.59 8.89
N LYS A 61 -3.50 -15.20 10.08
CA LYS A 61 -4.20 -16.45 10.43
C LYS A 61 -5.72 -16.30 10.35
N THR A 62 -6.26 -15.18 10.82
CA THR A 62 -7.69 -14.90 10.73
C THR A 62 -8.11 -14.79 9.27
N LEU A 63 -7.39 -14.07 8.41
CA LEU A 63 -7.70 -13.97 6.99
C LEU A 63 -7.60 -15.32 6.27
N LEU A 64 -6.55 -16.10 6.54
CA LEU A 64 -6.37 -17.44 5.98
C LEU A 64 -7.50 -18.40 6.40
N SER A 65 -8.10 -18.20 7.58
CA SER A 65 -9.26 -19.00 7.98
C SER A 65 -10.46 -18.83 7.03
N PHE A 66 -10.55 -17.74 6.25
CA PHE A 66 -11.63 -17.49 5.28
C PHE A 66 -11.45 -18.17 3.93
N LEU A 67 -10.33 -18.87 3.70
CA LEU A 67 -10.16 -19.68 2.52
C LEU A 67 -11.14 -20.87 2.52
N ASP A 68 -11.64 -21.23 1.34
CA ASP A 68 -12.48 -22.42 1.18
C ASP A 68 -11.64 -23.71 1.18
N ASN A 69 -12.30 -24.88 1.22
CA ASN A 69 -11.61 -26.16 1.29
C ASN A 69 -10.72 -26.43 0.07
N ASP A 70 -11.11 -25.98 -1.13
CA ASP A 70 -10.36 -26.21 -2.36
C ASP A 70 -9.10 -25.32 -2.42
N GLN A 71 -9.20 -24.11 -1.89
CA GLN A 71 -8.08 -23.21 -1.67
C GLN A 71 -7.13 -23.75 -0.60
N LEU A 72 -7.66 -24.27 0.51
CA LEU A 72 -6.85 -24.85 1.60
C LEU A 72 -6.11 -26.12 1.17
N GLN A 73 -6.67 -26.93 0.27
CA GLN A 73 -5.97 -28.08 -0.31
C GLN A 73 -4.71 -27.69 -1.10
N GLN A 74 -4.66 -26.46 -1.64
CA GLN A 74 -3.45 -25.98 -2.32
C GLN A 74 -2.36 -25.56 -1.32
N LEU A 75 -2.69 -25.39 -0.04
CA LEU A 75 -1.85 -24.82 1.01
C LEU A 75 -1.55 -25.84 2.13
N ASP A 76 -1.31 -27.09 1.76
CA ASP A 76 -1.12 -28.20 2.71
C ASP A 76 -0.01 -27.93 3.74
N SER A 77 1.06 -27.23 3.36
CA SER A 77 2.22 -26.96 4.24
C SER A 77 1.90 -26.07 5.44
N ILE A 78 0.86 -25.23 5.36
CA ILE A 78 0.44 -24.34 6.46
C ILE A 78 -0.94 -24.67 7.02
N ARG A 79 -1.60 -25.71 6.51
CA ARG A 79 -2.97 -26.07 6.91
C ARG A 79 -3.11 -26.25 8.43
N ASN A 80 -2.13 -26.87 9.08
CA ASN A 80 -2.10 -27.07 10.52
C ASN A 80 -1.83 -25.79 11.34
N LYS A 81 -1.32 -24.73 10.68
CA LYS A 81 -1.05 -23.42 11.30
C LYS A 81 -2.26 -22.48 11.21
N ILE A 82 -3.24 -22.79 10.36
CA ILE A 82 -4.44 -21.97 10.17
C ILE A 82 -5.46 -22.34 11.25
N PRO A 83 -5.95 -21.38 12.05
CA PRO A 83 -6.91 -21.67 13.10
C PRO A 83 -8.24 -22.14 12.50
N LEU A 84 -8.78 -23.22 13.06
CA LEU A 84 -10.16 -23.64 12.83
C LEU A 84 -11.09 -22.72 13.61
N ILE A 85 -11.51 -21.63 12.97
CA ILE A 85 -12.49 -20.69 13.54
C ILE A 85 -13.88 -21.17 13.18
N GLU A 86 -14.47 -22.01 14.05
CA GLU A 86 -15.88 -22.37 13.97
C GLU A 86 -16.75 -21.14 14.30
N ASN A 87 -17.83 -20.95 13.55
CA ASN A 87 -18.81 -19.86 13.75
C ASN A 87 -18.21 -18.44 13.67
N LYS A 88 -17.60 -18.10 12.53
CA LYS A 88 -17.13 -16.74 12.22
C LYS A 88 -18.27 -15.72 12.36
N LYS A 89 -18.24 -14.94 13.44
CA LYS A 89 -19.28 -13.95 13.76
C LYS A 89 -19.35 -12.78 12.76
N PHE A 90 -18.23 -12.49 12.12
CA PHE A 90 -18.08 -11.37 11.19
C PHE A 90 -17.40 -11.84 9.90
N ASP A 91 -17.76 -11.22 8.77
CA ASP A 91 -17.03 -11.38 7.50
C ASP A 91 -15.85 -10.39 7.48
N TYR A 92 -14.83 -10.66 8.30
CA TYR A 92 -13.69 -9.75 8.51
C TYR A 92 -13.04 -9.26 7.21
N PRO A 93 -12.77 -10.10 6.19
CA PRO A 93 -12.22 -9.63 4.92
C PRO A 93 -13.05 -8.53 4.26
N SER A 94 -14.38 -8.59 4.36
CA SER A 94 -15.29 -7.62 3.73
C SER A 94 -15.20 -6.20 4.33
N PHE A 95 -14.65 -6.07 5.54
CA PHE A 95 -14.49 -4.79 6.22
C PHE A 95 -13.22 -4.04 5.82
N ILE A 96 -12.26 -4.70 5.20
CA ILE A 96 -10.98 -4.11 4.82
C ILE A 96 -11.20 -2.98 3.83
N ARG A 97 -10.63 -1.81 4.15
CA ARG A 97 -10.59 -0.61 3.28
C ARG A 97 -9.17 -0.19 2.98
N HIS A 98 -8.19 -0.57 3.79
CA HIS A 98 -6.78 -0.27 3.60
C HIS A 98 -6.01 -1.57 3.39
N LEU A 99 -5.35 -1.70 2.24
CA LEU A 99 -4.51 -2.86 1.93
C LEU A 99 -3.04 -2.44 1.90
N ASN A 100 -2.23 -3.11 2.70
CA ASN A 100 -0.78 -2.98 2.67
C ASN A 100 -0.17 -4.34 2.32
N LEU A 101 0.31 -4.46 1.09
CA LEU A 101 0.80 -5.72 0.57
C LEU A 101 2.10 -6.18 1.23
N ASN A 102 2.92 -5.24 1.70
CA ASN A 102 4.14 -5.57 2.44
C ASN A 102 3.81 -6.25 3.76
N PHE A 103 2.85 -5.73 4.53
CA PHE A 103 2.49 -6.36 5.80
C PHE A 103 1.85 -7.73 5.62
N ILE A 104 1.07 -7.94 4.56
CA ILE A 104 0.56 -9.27 4.22
C ILE A 104 1.73 -10.22 3.92
N TRP A 105 2.65 -9.80 3.04
CA TRP A 105 3.81 -10.61 2.69
C TRP A 105 4.68 -10.96 3.90
N GLU A 106 5.04 -9.97 4.71
CA GLU A 106 5.89 -10.14 5.89
C GLU A 106 5.20 -11.01 6.96
N SER A 107 3.87 -10.90 7.11
CA SER A 107 3.10 -11.78 8.02
C SER A 107 3.07 -13.23 7.53
N LEU A 108 2.97 -13.44 6.20
CA LEU A 108 3.08 -14.78 5.62
C LEU A 108 4.48 -15.35 5.80
N TYR A 109 5.51 -14.55 5.53
CA TYR A 109 6.90 -14.98 5.71
C TYR A 109 7.15 -15.46 7.14
N GLU A 110 6.68 -14.72 8.15
CA GLU A 110 6.79 -15.10 9.56
C GLU A 110 5.96 -16.35 9.92
N LEU A 111 4.79 -16.54 9.30
CA LEU A 111 4.00 -17.75 9.49
C LEU A 111 4.74 -19.00 8.98
N TYR A 112 5.45 -18.86 7.87
CA TYR A 112 6.23 -19.92 7.21
C TYR A 112 7.56 -20.18 7.93
N SER A 113 8.26 -19.12 8.30
CA SER A 113 9.55 -19.11 9.00
C SER A 113 9.42 -18.32 10.31
N PRO A 114 8.80 -18.91 11.35
CA PRO A 114 8.72 -18.25 12.65
C PRO A 114 10.14 -18.08 13.18
N ALA A 115 10.50 -16.85 13.56
CA ALA A 115 11.79 -16.60 14.19
C ALA A 115 11.91 -17.50 15.44
N SER A 116 13.06 -18.15 15.59
CA SER A 116 13.41 -18.76 16.87
C SER A 116 13.32 -17.66 17.94
N PRO A 117 12.71 -17.91 19.11
CA PRO A 117 12.83 -16.98 20.21
C PRO A 117 14.34 -16.85 20.55
N GLU A 118 14.78 -15.60 20.73
CA GLU A 118 16.10 -15.16 21.23
C GLU A 118 17.24 -14.95 20.21
N SER A 119 17.47 -13.69 19.85
CA SER A 119 18.74 -13.01 20.18
C SER A 119 18.60 -11.49 20.06
N ALA A 120 18.15 -10.88 21.16
CA ALA A 120 18.56 -9.52 21.47
C ALA A 120 19.97 -9.62 22.07
N ASP A 121 21.00 -9.58 21.24
CA ASP A 121 22.27 -8.92 21.58
C ASP A 121 23.15 -8.81 20.33
N THR A 122 23.47 -7.56 20.01
CA THR A 122 24.41 -7.14 18.98
C THR A 122 25.85 -7.54 19.35
N THR A 123 26.61 -8.04 18.38
CA THR A 123 27.91 -7.46 18.02
C THR A 123 28.31 -7.84 16.60
N ASP A 124 28.90 -6.86 15.93
CA ASP A 124 29.45 -6.85 14.59
C ASP A 124 30.25 -8.09 14.19
N THR A 125 30.08 -8.53 12.95
CA THR A 125 31.20 -8.74 12.02
C THR A 125 30.68 -8.80 10.60
N ALA A 126 31.14 -7.87 9.77
CA ALA A 126 30.99 -7.94 8.34
C ALA A 126 31.80 -9.12 7.81
N ASP A 127 31.15 -10.03 7.09
CA ASP A 127 31.84 -10.82 6.07
C ASP A 127 30.89 -11.20 4.95
N SER A 128 31.25 -10.75 3.76
CA SER A 128 30.60 -11.04 2.49
C SER A 128 30.67 -12.55 2.21
N LYS A 129 29.53 -13.21 2.15
CA LYS A 129 29.38 -14.48 1.43
C LYS A 129 28.26 -14.36 0.41
N ASN A 130 28.65 -14.14 -0.84
CA ASN A 130 27.85 -14.51 -2.01
C ASN A 130 27.59 -16.02 -1.93
N THR A 131 26.45 -16.39 -1.36
CA THR A 131 25.95 -17.76 -1.33
C THR A 131 24.71 -17.77 -2.21
N GLN A 132 24.73 -18.55 -3.28
CA GLN A 132 23.53 -18.84 -4.07
C GLN A 132 22.40 -19.27 -3.12
N PRO A 133 21.15 -18.84 -3.35
CA PRO A 133 20.05 -19.22 -2.48
C PRO A 133 19.97 -20.75 -2.40
N SER A 134 19.88 -21.28 -1.19
CA SER A 134 19.72 -22.72 -0.99
C SER A 134 18.41 -23.16 -1.66
N SER A 135 18.35 -24.38 -2.20
CA SER A 135 17.13 -24.90 -2.84
C SER A 135 15.92 -24.89 -1.89
N SER A 136 16.16 -24.95 -0.58
CA SER A 136 15.15 -24.77 0.48
C SER A 136 14.56 -23.35 0.54
N ASP A 137 15.38 -22.30 0.39
CA ASP A 137 14.90 -20.92 0.48
C ASP A 137 14.00 -20.56 -0.71
N GLN A 138 14.32 -21.09 -1.90
CA GLN A 138 13.49 -20.89 -3.09
C GLN A 138 12.15 -21.63 -2.95
N SER A 139 12.16 -22.86 -2.43
CA SER A 139 10.94 -23.63 -2.15
C SER A 139 10.01 -22.88 -1.19
N LEU A 140 10.56 -22.33 -0.10
CA LEU A 140 9.80 -21.54 0.86
C LEU A 140 9.16 -20.30 0.21
N THR A 141 9.93 -19.60 -0.61
CA THR A 141 9.47 -18.40 -1.32
C THR A 141 8.28 -18.72 -2.24
N ASN A 142 8.37 -19.82 -2.99
CA ASN A 142 7.30 -20.26 -3.88
C ASN A 142 6.01 -20.59 -3.10
N GLU A 143 6.12 -21.21 -1.92
CA GLU A 143 4.95 -21.49 -1.05
C GLU A 143 4.31 -20.21 -0.51
N ILE A 144 5.14 -19.21 -0.15
CA ILE A 144 4.66 -17.89 0.28
C ILE A 144 3.97 -17.17 -0.89
N GLU A 145 4.55 -17.17 -2.09
CA GLU A 145 3.94 -16.58 -3.30
C GLU A 145 2.60 -17.22 -3.62
N LEU A 146 2.49 -18.55 -3.51
CA LEU A 146 1.24 -19.28 -3.72
C LEU A 146 0.19 -18.86 -2.68
N THR A 147 0.55 -18.86 -1.39
CA THR A 147 -0.36 -18.44 -0.31
C THR A 147 -0.81 -17.00 -0.49
N PHE A 148 0.12 -16.10 -0.82
CA PHE A 148 -0.16 -14.69 -1.08
C PHE A 148 -1.13 -14.53 -2.26
N THR A 149 -0.93 -15.31 -3.33
CA THR A 149 -1.80 -15.35 -4.51
C THR A 149 -3.22 -15.80 -4.15
N VAL A 150 -3.36 -16.94 -3.47
CA VAL A 150 -4.65 -17.48 -3.05
C VAL A 150 -5.38 -16.51 -2.14
N LEU A 151 -4.65 -15.90 -1.19
CA LEU A 151 -5.19 -14.91 -0.28
C LEU A 151 -5.66 -13.65 -1.02
N LEU A 152 -4.86 -13.08 -1.93
CA LEU A 152 -5.26 -11.91 -2.70
C LEU A 152 -6.49 -12.15 -3.57
N LYS A 153 -6.62 -13.33 -4.18
CA LYS A 153 -7.84 -13.70 -4.93
C LYS A 153 -9.06 -13.77 -4.02
N MET A 154 -8.93 -14.33 -2.81
CA MET A 154 -10.02 -14.34 -1.83
C MET A 154 -10.39 -12.91 -1.41
N LEU A 155 -9.40 -12.07 -1.10
CA LEU A 155 -9.60 -10.68 -0.72
C LEU A 155 -10.28 -9.88 -1.85
N ALA A 156 -9.86 -10.06 -3.11
CA ALA A 156 -10.48 -9.41 -4.26
C ALA A 156 -11.97 -9.76 -4.43
N ARG A 157 -12.38 -10.99 -4.10
CA ARG A 157 -13.78 -11.41 -4.12
C ARG A 157 -14.61 -10.84 -2.97
N LYS A 158 -13.97 -10.59 -1.82
CA LYS A 158 -14.64 -10.19 -0.57
C LYS A 158 -14.67 -8.68 -0.34
N ILE A 159 -13.61 -7.99 -0.75
CA ILE A 159 -13.46 -6.55 -0.53
C ILE A 159 -14.25 -5.81 -1.61
N THR A 160 -15.23 -5.04 -1.18
CA THR A 160 -16.13 -4.31 -2.08
C THR A 160 -15.62 -2.92 -2.47
N ASN A 161 -14.73 -2.33 -1.68
CA ASN A 161 -14.18 -1.00 -1.91
C ASN A 161 -12.91 -0.84 -1.07
N VAL A 162 -11.76 -0.88 -1.74
CA VAL A 162 -10.48 -0.48 -1.15
C VAL A 162 -10.39 1.03 -1.25
N ARG A 163 -10.21 1.73 -0.14
CA ARG A 163 -9.98 3.19 -0.13
C ARG A 163 -8.51 3.51 -0.32
N LYS A 164 -7.64 2.75 0.36
CA LYS A 164 -6.21 3.00 0.42
C LYS A 164 -5.45 1.74 0.05
N PHE A 165 -4.58 1.84 -0.93
CA PHE A 165 -3.77 0.73 -1.41
C PHE A 165 -2.30 1.11 -1.32
N HIS A 166 -1.51 0.27 -0.64
CA HIS A 166 -0.09 0.52 -0.39
C HIS A 166 0.76 -0.59 -1.01
N ILE A 167 1.60 -0.18 -1.97
CA ILE A 167 2.60 -0.99 -2.65
C ILE A 167 3.98 -0.55 -2.15
N ASN A 168 4.60 -1.38 -1.32
CA ASN A 168 5.91 -1.12 -0.74
C ASN A 168 6.65 -2.41 -0.40
N PHE A 169 7.00 -3.20 -1.41
CA PHE A 169 7.68 -4.48 -1.21
C PHE A 169 9.15 -4.25 -0.85
N LYS A 170 9.42 -4.17 0.45
CA LYS A 170 10.79 -4.14 0.95
C LYS A 170 11.39 -5.55 0.97
N LEU A 171 10.55 -6.56 1.22
CA LEU A 171 10.93 -7.97 1.35
C LEU A 171 12.08 -8.16 2.35
N HIS A 172 12.00 -7.49 3.50
CA HIS A 172 13.10 -7.49 4.48
C HIS A 172 13.30 -8.85 5.13
N SER A 173 12.21 -9.59 5.38
CA SER A 173 12.34 -10.94 5.92
C SER A 173 12.85 -11.95 4.88
N CYS A 174 12.79 -11.62 3.59
CA CYS A 174 13.23 -12.51 2.52
C CYS A 174 14.76 -12.61 2.48
N THR A 175 15.28 -13.82 2.71
CA THR A 175 16.72 -14.14 2.70
C THR A 175 17.33 -14.24 1.30
N GLN A 176 16.50 -14.19 0.26
CA GLN A 176 16.92 -14.22 -1.14
C GLN A 176 17.81 -13.03 -1.53
N ASP A 177 18.62 -13.23 -2.56
CA ASP A 177 19.45 -12.18 -3.16
C ASP A 177 18.58 -11.10 -3.84
N GLU A 178 19.20 -9.95 -4.16
CA GLU A 178 18.46 -8.80 -4.71
C GLU A 178 17.87 -9.05 -6.10
N VAL A 179 18.44 -9.95 -6.91
CA VAL A 179 17.88 -10.31 -8.23
C VAL A 179 16.59 -11.10 -7.99
N SER A 180 16.66 -12.15 -7.16
CA SER A 180 15.51 -12.98 -6.80
C SER A 180 14.39 -12.16 -6.12
N LYS A 181 14.74 -11.21 -5.24
CA LYS A 181 13.78 -10.24 -4.68
C LYS A 181 13.14 -9.37 -5.76
N GLY A 182 13.89 -8.96 -6.77
CA GLY A 182 13.38 -8.24 -7.94
C GLY A 182 12.34 -9.07 -8.71
N ASP A 183 12.60 -10.36 -8.91
CA ASP A 183 11.68 -11.28 -9.58
C ASP A 183 10.39 -11.48 -8.78
N ILE A 184 10.49 -11.69 -7.46
CA ILE A 184 9.32 -11.77 -6.57
C ILE A 184 8.47 -10.50 -6.68
N LYS A 185 9.09 -9.32 -6.60
CA LYS A 185 8.38 -8.03 -6.76
C LYS A 185 7.65 -7.99 -8.10
N ASN A 186 8.32 -8.35 -9.19
CA ASN A 186 7.72 -8.36 -10.53
C ASN A 186 6.56 -9.35 -10.65
N ASN A 187 6.67 -10.55 -10.06
CA ASN A 187 5.60 -11.53 -10.03
C ASN A 187 4.37 -10.99 -9.29
N ILE A 188 4.58 -10.37 -8.14
CA ILE A 188 3.49 -9.74 -7.39
C ILE A 188 2.86 -8.59 -8.18
N LEU A 189 3.66 -7.76 -8.85
CA LEU A 189 3.13 -6.69 -9.70
C LEU A 189 2.26 -7.25 -10.83
N LYS A 190 2.71 -8.27 -11.56
CA LYS A 190 1.92 -8.95 -12.59
C LYS A 190 0.62 -9.54 -12.03
N LEU A 191 0.69 -10.12 -10.83
CA LEU A 191 -0.47 -10.66 -10.13
C LEU A 191 -1.55 -9.59 -9.90
N LEU A 192 -1.16 -8.38 -9.51
CA LEU A 192 -2.09 -7.26 -9.28
C LEU A 192 -2.84 -6.80 -10.53
N LEU A 193 -2.30 -7.04 -11.73
CA LEU A 193 -2.93 -6.70 -13.00
C LEU A 193 -3.89 -7.79 -13.50
N GLN A 194 -3.92 -8.97 -12.86
CA GLN A 194 -4.83 -10.04 -13.27
C GLN A 194 -6.30 -9.61 -13.10
N PRO A 195 -7.21 -9.96 -14.03
CA PRO A 195 -8.61 -9.53 -13.97
C PRO A 195 -9.29 -9.79 -12.63
N GLU A 196 -9.01 -10.94 -12.03
CA GLU A 196 -9.57 -11.39 -10.75
C GLU A 196 -9.14 -10.56 -9.53
N ILE A 197 -8.03 -9.82 -9.63
CA ILE A 197 -7.42 -9.06 -8.53
C ILE A 197 -7.45 -7.55 -8.82
N SER A 198 -7.38 -7.17 -10.10
CA SER A 198 -7.29 -5.79 -10.58
C SER A 198 -8.40 -4.87 -10.07
N ASP A 199 -9.58 -5.42 -9.74
CA ASP A 199 -10.68 -4.67 -9.13
C ASP A 199 -10.29 -4.03 -7.78
N LEU A 200 -9.36 -4.63 -7.02
CA LEU A 200 -8.82 -4.02 -5.80
C LEU A 200 -8.16 -2.65 -6.10
N LEU A 201 -7.46 -2.53 -7.23
CA LEU A 201 -6.82 -1.29 -7.66
C LEU A 201 -7.80 -0.37 -8.38
N ARG A 202 -8.70 -0.91 -9.20
CA ARG A 202 -9.69 -0.16 -9.98
C ARG A 202 -10.56 0.77 -9.12
N PHE A 203 -10.94 0.30 -7.93
CA PHE A 203 -11.79 1.06 -7.00
C PHE A 203 -11.00 1.83 -5.93
N THR A 204 -9.66 1.78 -5.97
CA THR A 204 -8.81 2.50 -5.03
C THR A 204 -8.92 4.01 -5.25
N THR A 205 -9.05 4.77 -4.15
CA THR A 205 -9.05 6.24 -4.17
C THR A 205 -7.73 6.85 -3.73
N GLU A 206 -6.95 6.13 -2.91
CA GLU A 206 -5.63 6.54 -2.45
C GLU A 206 -4.60 5.46 -2.77
N LEU A 207 -3.66 5.75 -3.66
CA LEU A 207 -2.54 4.86 -3.97
C LEU A 207 -1.25 5.40 -3.35
N ARG A 208 -0.55 4.52 -2.64
CA ARG A 208 0.77 4.77 -2.05
C ARG A 208 1.76 3.81 -2.67
N TRP A 209 2.75 4.34 -3.39
CA TRP A 209 3.78 3.56 -4.06
C TRP A 209 5.17 3.95 -3.53
N PHE A 210 5.84 3.02 -2.86
CA PHE A 210 7.12 3.26 -2.20
C PHE A 210 8.10 2.12 -2.53
N GLN A 211 9.37 2.44 -2.78
CA GLN A 211 10.54 1.52 -2.81
C GLN A 211 10.45 0.26 -3.72
N THR A 212 9.34 0.06 -4.42
CA THR A 212 9.10 -1.06 -5.33
C THR A 212 9.44 -0.58 -6.73
N LYS A 213 10.54 -1.08 -7.31
CA LYS A 213 10.89 -0.81 -8.70
C LYS A 213 9.96 -1.64 -9.61
N PRO A 214 9.12 -1.01 -10.45
CA PRO A 214 8.28 -1.74 -11.40
C PRO A 214 9.12 -2.32 -12.54
N TYR A 215 8.54 -3.20 -13.36
CA TYR A 215 9.09 -3.50 -14.69
C TYR A 215 8.58 -2.46 -15.72
N LYS A 216 9.29 -2.33 -16.84
CA LYS A 216 8.90 -1.42 -17.93
C LYS A 216 7.52 -1.75 -18.49
N GLY A 217 6.67 -0.75 -18.64
CA GLY A 217 5.29 -0.85 -19.12
C GLY A 217 4.26 -1.06 -18.00
N TYR A 218 4.68 -1.41 -16.78
CA TYR A 218 3.75 -1.70 -15.69
C TYR A 218 2.78 -0.56 -15.40
N PHE A 219 3.29 0.68 -15.30
CA PHE A 219 2.45 1.85 -15.01
C PHE A 219 1.49 2.17 -16.16
N VAL A 220 1.85 1.84 -17.40
CA VAL A 220 0.96 1.97 -18.57
C VAL A 220 -0.20 0.97 -18.46
N GLU A 221 0.08 -0.29 -18.10
CA GLU A 221 -0.95 -1.29 -17.84
C GLU A 221 -1.84 -0.87 -16.67
N LEU A 222 -1.24 -0.39 -15.57
CA LEU A 222 -1.94 0.09 -14.39
C LEU A 222 -2.86 1.27 -14.70
N ALA A 223 -2.45 2.20 -15.58
CA ALA A 223 -3.28 3.32 -16.01
C ALA A 223 -4.59 2.88 -16.68
N GLY A 224 -4.58 1.73 -17.35
CA GLY A 224 -5.78 1.13 -17.95
C GLY A 224 -6.78 0.56 -16.92
N ILE A 225 -6.33 0.31 -15.70
CA ILE A 225 -7.13 -0.28 -14.61
C ILE A 225 -7.53 0.79 -13.59
N CYS A 226 -6.59 1.66 -13.23
CA CYS A 226 -6.70 2.62 -12.13
C CYS A 226 -6.54 4.06 -12.64
N SER A 227 -7.65 4.79 -12.70
CA SER A 227 -7.72 6.17 -13.21
C SER A 227 -8.59 7.12 -12.38
N ASN A 228 -9.07 6.64 -11.21
CA ASN A 228 -9.99 7.37 -10.32
C ASN A 228 -9.34 7.78 -8.99
N LEU A 229 -8.01 7.89 -8.94
CA LEU A 229 -7.33 8.29 -7.72
C LEU A 229 -7.70 9.72 -7.32
N GLU A 230 -8.02 9.89 -6.04
CA GLU A 230 -8.13 11.18 -5.38
C GLU A 230 -6.82 11.59 -4.72
N LYS A 231 -6.02 10.61 -4.31
CA LYS A 231 -4.71 10.82 -3.69
C LYS A 231 -3.68 9.86 -4.27
N LEU A 232 -2.55 10.40 -4.71
CA LEU A 232 -1.40 9.61 -5.16
C LEU A 232 -0.16 10.06 -4.42
N ILE A 233 0.51 9.11 -3.77
CA ILE A 233 1.84 9.31 -3.20
C ILE A 233 2.79 8.31 -3.87
N ILE A 234 3.84 8.80 -4.55
CA ILE A 234 4.73 7.94 -5.36
C ILE A 234 6.22 8.26 -5.19
N SER A 235 7.01 7.22 -4.90
CA SER A 235 8.47 7.26 -4.90
C SER A 235 8.99 6.93 -6.29
N LEU A 236 9.92 7.75 -6.80
CA LEU A 236 10.52 7.51 -8.10
C LEU A 236 12.04 7.22 -8.03
N GLY A 237 12.60 7.10 -6.82
CA GLY A 237 14.06 7.18 -6.61
C GLY A 237 14.89 6.02 -7.09
N ASN A 238 14.24 4.88 -7.34
CA ASN A 238 14.90 3.66 -7.82
C ASN A 238 14.52 3.33 -9.28
N PHE A 239 13.87 4.25 -9.98
CA PHE A 239 13.36 4.02 -11.34
C PHE A 239 14.41 4.44 -12.38
N ASP A 240 14.48 3.71 -13.49
CA ASP A 240 15.21 4.16 -14.68
C ASP A 240 14.32 5.06 -15.56
N GLU A 241 14.93 5.71 -16.56
CA GLU A 241 14.28 6.70 -17.43
C GLU A 241 12.95 6.18 -18.02
N SER A 242 12.94 4.97 -18.57
CA SER A 242 11.74 4.38 -19.17
C SER A 242 10.62 4.17 -18.16
N GLN A 243 10.95 3.82 -16.91
CA GLN A 243 9.96 3.61 -15.86
C GLN A 243 9.42 4.92 -15.30
N ILE A 244 10.26 5.97 -15.28
CA ILE A 244 9.82 7.32 -14.94
C ILE A 244 8.82 7.81 -15.98
N ASP A 245 9.07 7.57 -17.27
CA ASP A 245 8.12 7.92 -18.33
C ASP A 245 6.78 7.21 -18.16
N ASP A 246 6.79 5.89 -17.89
CA ASP A 246 5.57 5.13 -17.64
C ASP A 246 4.83 5.66 -16.39
N ALA A 247 5.55 5.94 -15.31
CA ALA A 247 4.98 6.51 -14.08
C ALA A 247 4.40 7.91 -14.31
N THR A 248 5.05 8.71 -15.15
CA THR A 248 4.57 10.04 -15.52
C THR A 248 3.28 9.91 -16.32
N GLU A 249 3.18 8.95 -17.26
CA GLU A 249 1.95 8.69 -18.00
C GLU A 249 0.81 8.21 -17.10
N PHE A 250 1.13 7.35 -16.13
CA PHE A 250 0.17 6.96 -15.10
C PHE A 250 -0.33 8.14 -14.26
N ILE A 251 0.56 9.06 -13.86
CA ILE A 251 0.15 10.29 -13.16
C ILE A 251 -0.75 11.14 -14.07
N ARG A 252 -0.43 11.25 -15.36
CA ARG A 252 -1.22 12.03 -16.35
C ARG A 252 -2.62 11.46 -16.58
N SER A 253 -2.84 10.16 -16.37
CA SER A 253 -4.16 9.53 -16.55
C SER A 253 -5.12 9.79 -15.39
N GLN A 254 -4.64 10.30 -14.25
CA GLN A 254 -5.45 10.55 -13.05
C GLN A 254 -6.14 11.93 -13.10
N THR A 255 -7.38 11.99 -13.57
CA THR A 255 -8.11 13.27 -13.77
C THR A 255 -8.85 13.80 -12.52
N HIS A 256 -9.04 12.95 -11.51
CA HIS A 256 -9.80 13.27 -10.30
C HIS A 256 -8.93 13.60 -9.08
N LEU A 257 -7.61 13.74 -9.27
CA LEU A 257 -6.66 13.96 -8.18
C LEU A 257 -6.99 15.23 -7.38
N LYS A 258 -6.97 15.07 -6.06
CA LYS A 258 -7.06 16.12 -5.04
C LYS A 258 -5.71 16.32 -4.36
N GLU A 259 -4.92 15.27 -4.21
CA GLU A 259 -3.61 15.33 -3.58
C GLU A 259 -2.60 14.53 -4.40
N LEU A 260 -1.51 15.17 -4.79
CA LEU A 260 -0.38 14.51 -5.44
C LEU A 260 0.90 14.80 -4.64
N GLU A 261 1.58 13.74 -4.23
CA GLU A 261 2.89 13.82 -3.60
C GLU A 261 3.88 12.94 -4.36
N ILE A 262 4.90 13.58 -4.93
CA ILE A 262 6.01 12.92 -5.59
C ILE A 262 7.23 13.08 -4.68
N PHE A 263 7.90 11.98 -4.36
CA PHE A 263 9.06 12.03 -3.49
C PHE A 263 10.25 11.21 -3.99
N ASN A 264 11.44 11.62 -3.57
CA ASN A 264 12.70 10.93 -3.81
C ASN A 264 12.94 10.73 -5.31
N CYS A 265 12.98 11.80 -6.10
CA CYS A 265 13.30 11.72 -7.54
C CYS A 265 14.82 11.83 -7.74
N ASN A 266 15.51 10.69 -7.70
CA ASN A 266 16.99 10.60 -7.65
C ASN A 266 17.65 10.14 -8.95
N SER A 267 16.87 9.75 -9.96
CA SER A 267 17.35 9.43 -11.29
C SER A 267 17.07 10.59 -12.25
N ASP A 268 17.86 10.68 -13.33
CA ASP A 268 17.71 11.73 -14.34
C ASP A 268 16.29 11.71 -14.93
N PHE A 269 15.48 12.72 -14.61
CA PHE A 269 14.21 13.02 -15.27
C PHE A 269 14.42 13.71 -16.64
N TYR A 270 15.64 13.63 -17.20
CA TYR A 270 15.93 14.18 -18.51
C TYR A 270 15.05 13.50 -19.56
N GLY A 271 14.32 14.29 -20.34
CA GLY A 271 13.44 13.78 -21.41
C GLY A 271 11.98 13.54 -20.99
N CYS A 272 11.67 13.50 -19.69
CA CYS A 272 10.29 13.41 -19.24
C CYS A 272 9.51 14.65 -19.70
N GLY A 273 8.51 14.43 -20.56
CA GLY A 273 7.69 15.51 -21.10
C GLY A 273 6.97 16.31 -20.00
N PRO A 274 6.54 17.56 -20.27
CA PRO A 274 5.96 18.43 -19.26
C PRO A 274 4.75 17.81 -18.54
N LEU A 275 4.54 18.20 -17.27
CA LEU A 275 3.43 17.71 -16.44
C LEU A 275 2.07 18.35 -16.82
N THR A 276 1.83 18.58 -18.11
CA THR A 276 0.68 19.33 -18.63
C THR A 276 -0.66 18.71 -18.24
N SER A 277 -0.79 17.39 -18.15
CA SER A 277 -2.07 16.77 -17.77
C SER A 277 -2.50 17.14 -16.34
N LEU A 278 -1.55 17.43 -15.44
CA LEU A 278 -1.89 17.89 -14.09
C LEU A 278 -2.63 19.23 -14.11
N THR A 279 -2.40 20.08 -15.12
CA THR A 279 -3.12 21.36 -15.28
C THR A 279 -4.63 21.18 -15.48
N LYS A 280 -5.09 19.98 -15.86
CA LYS A 280 -6.51 19.62 -15.99
C LYS A 280 -7.15 19.16 -14.68
N CYS A 281 -6.36 18.96 -13.61
CA CYS A 281 -6.87 18.53 -12.31
C CYS A 281 -7.52 19.70 -11.56
N GLU A 282 -8.72 20.10 -11.95
CA GLU A 282 -9.47 21.22 -11.34
C GLU A 282 -9.76 21.01 -9.84
N ASN A 283 -9.69 19.76 -9.37
CA ASN A 283 -9.93 19.38 -7.99
C ASN A 283 -8.66 19.31 -7.13
N LEU A 284 -7.48 19.59 -7.68
CA LEU A 284 -6.22 19.53 -6.96
C LEU A 284 -6.21 20.54 -5.81
N ARG A 285 -5.90 20.06 -4.60
CA ARG A 285 -5.88 20.80 -3.33
C ARG A 285 -4.49 20.86 -2.71
N HIS A 286 -3.70 19.81 -2.91
CA HIS A 286 -2.35 19.68 -2.41
C HIS A 286 -1.45 19.15 -3.52
N LEU A 287 -0.33 19.84 -3.75
CA LEU A 287 0.74 19.37 -4.62
C LEU A 287 2.07 19.40 -3.86
N SER A 288 2.79 18.29 -3.81
CA SER A 288 4.04 18.19 -3.08
C SER A 288 5.13 17.48 -3.88
N PHE A 289 6.33 18.06 -3.90
CA PHE A 289 7.55 17.50 -4.46
C PHE A 289 8.62 17.47 -3.35
N ARG A 290 8.99 16.30 -2.85
CA ARG A 290 9.93 16.18 -1.71
C ARG A 290 11.17 15.41 -2.10
N TYR A 291 12.35 15.93 -1.78
CA TYR A 291 13.61 15.23 -2.11
C TYR A 291 13.73 14.91 -3.61
N CYS A 292 13.36 15.86 -4.47
CA CYS A 292 13.41 15.67 -5.92
C CYS A 292 14.64 16.38 -6.50
N THR A 293 15.77 15.68 -6.62
CA THR A 293 17.07 16.27 -6.98
C THR A 293 17.32 16.38 -8.49
N TYR A 294 16.43 15.86 -9.34
CA TYR A 294 16.56 15.94 -10.81
C TYR A 294 15.34 16.55 -11.51
N ILE A 295 14.41 17.16 -10.76
CA ILE A 295 13.26 17.82 -11.36
C ILE A 295 13.68 19.15 -12.01
N GLN A 296 13.34 19.35 -13.29
CA GLN A 296 13.74 20.52 -14.06
C GLN A 296 12.62 21.57 -14.18
N LYS A 297 12.99 22.81 -14.51
CA LYS A 297 12.05 23.93 -14.67
C LYS A 297 11.07 23.67 -15.81
N GLU A 298 11.54 23.11 -16.91
CA GLU A 298 10.80 22.86 -18.15
C GLU A 298 9.64 21.91 -17.89
N MET A 299 9.86 20.88 -17.07
CA MET A 299 8.84 19.92 -16.67
C MET A 299 7.71 20.55 -15.86
N CYS A 300 8.07 21.48 -14.97
CA CYS A 300 7.14 22.18 -14.08
C CYS A 300 6.52 23.42 -14.72
N SER A 301 7.06 23.88 -15.86
CA SER A 301 6.62 25.11 -16.52
C SER A 301 5.11 25.19 -16.80
N PRO A 302 4.40 24.09 -17.17
CA PRO A 302 2.94 24.15 -17.34
C PRO A 302 2.21 24.38 -16.01
N LEU A 303 2.78 23.92 -14.89
CA LEU A 303 2.18 24.08 -13.56
C LEU A 303 2.21 25.55 -13.11
N PHE A 304 3.28 26.26 -13.45
CA PHE A 304 3.44 27.67 -13.08
C PHE A 304 2.44 28.59 -13.78
N ALA A 305 2.04 28.23 -15.01
CA ALA A 305 1.07 28.98 -15.81
C ALA A 305 -0.37 28.50 -15.63
N ALA A 306 -0.58 27.34 -15.00
CA ALA A 306 -1.90 26.76 -14.83
C ALA A 306 -2.71 27.46 -13.73
N ASN A 307 -4.02 27.53 -13.95
CA ASN A 307 -4.96 27.98 -12.93
C ASN A 307 -5.51 26.77 -12.18
N PHE A 308 -5.18 26.66 -10.88
CA PHE A 308 -5.71 25.62 -10.01
C PHE A 308 -6.74 26.21 -9.03
N PRO A 309 -8.04 26.14 -9.32
CA PRO A 309 -9.06 26.89 -8.58
C PRO A 309 -9.24 26.42 -7.12
N LYS A 310 -8.80 25.20 -6.79
CA LYS A 310 -8.94 24.59 -5.46
C LYS A 310 -7.62 24.31 -4.76
N LEU A 311 -6.48 24.68 -5.35
CA LEU A 311 -5.15 24.41 -4.80
C LEU A 311 -4.92 25.29 -3.58
N LYS A 312 -4.66 24.64 -2.44
CA LYS A 312 -4.51 25.29 -1.14
C LYS A 312 -3.09 25.24 -0.61
N LYS A 313 -2.31 24.28 -1.07
CA LYS A 313 -0.98 23.99 -0.54
C LYS A 313 -0.07 23.48 -1.63
N VAL A 314 1.11 24.07 -1.71
CA VAL A 314 2.19 23.59 -2.56
C VAL A 314 3.46 23.46 -1.72
N GLU A 315 4.05 22.28 -1.71
CA GLU A 315 5.30 22.01 -1.01
C GLU A 315 6.37 21.56 -2.01
N ALA A 316 7.57 22.13 -1.91
CA ALA A 316 8.71 21.70 -2.71
C ALA A 316 10.01 21.64 -1.87
N PRO A 317 10.05 20.94 -0.72
CA PRO A 317 11.25 20.89 0.10
C PRO A 317 12.33 20.01 -0.54
N PHE A 318 13.58 20.47 -0.46
CA PHE A 318 14.77 19.73 -0.90
C PHE A 318 14.68 19.33 -2.38
N THR A 319 14.35 20.29 -3.25
CA THR A 319 14.33 20.05 -4.70
C THR A 319 15.51 20.73 -5.37
N SER A 320 15.96 20.23 -6.52
CA SER A 320 17.03 20.88 -7.29
C SER A 320 16.53 22.00 -8.22
N CYS A 321 15.23 22.36 -8.14
CA CYS A 321 14.61 23.37 -8.98
C CYS A 321 14.24 24.61 -8.16
N PRO A 322 15.11 25.64 -8.10
CA PRO A 322 14.85 26.85 -7.31
C PRO A 322 13.54 27.55 -7.68
N VAL A 323 13.17 27.50 -8.96
CA VAL A 323 11.92 28.10 -9.46
C VAL A 323 10.69 27.39 -8.89
N LEU A 324 10.74 26.05 -8.77
CA LEU A 324 9.67 25.27 -8.15
C LEU A 324 9.56 25.58 -6.65
N GLU A 325 10.70 25.71 -5.96
CA GLU A 325 10.73 26.09 -4.55
C GLU A 325 10.14 27.48 -4.30
N GLU A 326 10.49 28.44 -5.14
CA GLU A 326 9.97 29.81 -5.06
C GLU A 326 8.46 29.84 -5.35
N TRP A 327 8.01 29.15 -6.39
CA TRP A 327 6.59 29.00 -6.72
C TRP A 327 5.81 28.39 -5.55
N ALA A 328 6.31 27.33 -4.93
CA ALA A 328 5.70 26.68 -3.77
C ALA A 328 5.60 27.61 -2.54
N LYS A 329 6.67 28.37 -2.26
CA LYS A 329 6.70 29.36 -1.16
C LYS A 329 5.68 30.49 -1.36
N ASN A 330 5.48 30.92 -2.60
CA ASN A 330 4.52 31.99 -2.92
C ASN A 330 3.07 31.51 -2.87
N TYR A 331 2.80 30.23 -3.16
CA TYR A 331 1.46 29.63 -3.07
C TYR A 331 1.01 29.33 -1.63
N SER A 332 1.94 29.11 -0.72
CA SER A 332 1.64 28.73 0.68
C SER A 332 1.59 29.93 1.65
N LYS A 333 1.67 31.16 1.13
CA LYS A 333 1.39 32.41 1.86
C LYS A 333 -0.05 32.83 1.61
#